data_AF-A0A095YT26-F1
#
_entry.id   AF-A0A095YT26-F1
#
_cell.length_a   1.000
_cell.length_b   1.000
_cell.length_c   1.000
_cell.angle_alpha   90.00
_cell.angle_beta   90.00
_cell.angle_gamma   90.00
#
_symmetry.space_group_name_H-M   'P 1'
#
loop_
_entity.id
_entity.type
_entity.pdbx_description
1 polymer ?
#
loop_
_entity_poly.entity_id
_entity_poly.type
_entity_poly.pdbx_seq_one_letter_code
_entity_poly.pdbx_strand_id
1 'polypeptide(L)'
;MRKPRVKNKYNLKPKDIECAEILDRDRLKEKPFRRNDVVKAWFLSEWVGDEEDRKYDTGNWYQISFCDSGEIKLLCTCMEMLSYNFKTFFNPNEIDHENDLILQEKLLNRLNWLIDERIVRI
;
A
#
# COMPACT_ATOMS: atom_id res chain seq x y z
N MET A 1 -10.64 2.36 -18.82
CA MET A 1 -10.25 2.92 -17.50
C MET A 1 -9.79 4.36 -17.66
N ARG A 2 -10.01 5.20 -16.64
CA ARG A 2 -9.54 6.59 -16.63
C ARG A 2 -8.01 6.67 -16.46
N LYS A 3 -7.44 7.86 -16.65
CA LYS A 3 -6.02 8.10 -16.31
C LYS A 3 -5.80 8.12 -14.78
N PRO A 4 -4.60 7.71 -14.32
CA PRO A 4 -4.19 7.90 -12.93
C PRO A 4 -4.14 9.39 -12.55
N ARG A 5 -4.48 9.69 -11.30
CA ARG A 5 -4.51 11.02 -10.68
C ARG A 5 -3.29 11.29 -9.79
N VAL A 6 -2.49 10.25 -9.52
CA VAL A 6 -1.29 10.32 -8.68
C VAL A 6 -0.05 10.20 -9.54
N LYS A 7 0.93 11.07 -9.31
CA LYS A 7 2.24 11.03 -9.98
C LYS A 7 3.20 10.11 -9.23
N ASN A 8 3.91 9.25 -9.95
CA ASN A 8 5.03 8.49 -9.40
C ASN A 8 6.27 9.39 -9.30
N LYS A 9 6.40 10.13 -8.19
CA LYS A 9 7.42 11.17 -8.00
C LYS A 9 8.85 10.61 -8.05
N TYR A 10 9.02 9.39 -7.54
CA TYR A 10 10.33 8.76 -7.33
C TYR A 10 10.58 7.56 -8.26
N ASN A 11 9.76 7.37 -9.29
CA ASN A 11 9.86 6.25 -10.23
C ASN A 11 9.85 4.87 -9.53
N LEU A 12 9.02 4.74 -8.49
CA LEU A 12 8.90 3.55 -7.65
C LEU A 12 8.26 2.39 -8.40
N LYS A 13 8.63 1.18 -8.00
CA LYS A 13 7.82 -0.04 -8.14
C LYS A 13 7.19 -0.37 -6.79
N PRO A 14 6.07 -1.12 -6.76
CA PRO A 14 5.38 -1.41 -5.51
C PRO A 14 6.27 -2.12 -4.49
N LYS A 15 7.06 -3.09 -4.95
CA LYS A 15 7.93 -3.91 -4.10
C LYS A 15 9.18 -3.21 -3.59
N ASP A 16 9.51 -2.02 -4.09
CA ASP A 16 10.68 -1.27 -3.62
C ASP A 16 10.56 -0.91 -2.12
N ILE A 17 9.33 -0.78 -1.60
CA ILE A 17 9.07 -0.53 -0.17
C ILE A 17 9.58 -1.65 0.75
N GLU A 18 9.67 -2.90 0.26
CA GLU A 18 10.15 -4.03 1.05
C GLU A 18 11.67 -3.99 1.25
N CYS A 19 12.37 -3.20 0.43
CA CYS A 19 13.81 -2.94 0.56
C CYS A 19 14.11 -1.62 1.29
N ALA A 20 13.09 -0.91 1.75
CA ALA A 20 13.26 0.41 2.34
C ALA A 20 13.87 0.34 3.75
N GLU A 21 14.55 1.41 4.13
CA GLU A 21 15.03 1.63 5.48
C GLU A 21 14.05 2.50 6.26
N ILE A 22 13.72 2.09 7.50
CA ILE A 22 12.90 2.90 8.41
C ILE A 22 13.81 3.96 9.06
N LEU A 23 13.55 5.23 8.76
CA LEU A 23 14.31 6.37 9.28
C LEU A 23 13.76 6.86 10.62
N ASP A 24 12.44 6.81 10.82
CA ASP A 24 11.76 7.27 12.04
C ASP A 24 10.79 6.21 12.55
N ARG A 25 11.24 5.47 13.58
CA ARG A 25 10.43 4.43 14.24
C ARG A 25 9.41 5.00 15.21
N ASP A 26 9.64 6.18 15.77
CA ASP A 26 8.70 6.78 16.71
C ASP A 26 7.48 7.31 15.96
N ARG A 27 7.67 7.81 14.74
CA ARG A 27 6.57 8.20 13.86
C ARG A 27 5.59 7.07 13.55
N LEU A 28 6.04 5.81 13.57
CA LEU A 28 5.18 4.63 13.39
C LEU A 28 4.20 4.43 14.57
N LYS A 29 4.43 5.06 15.73
CA LYS A 29 3.55 4.96 16.90
C LYS A 29 2.34 5.91 16.84
N GLU A 30 2.30 6.78 15.84
CA GLU A 30 1.28 7.79 15.64
C GLU A 30 0.32 7.41 14.50
N LYS A 31 -0.84 8.08 14.43
CA LYS A 31 -1.75 7.91 13.29
C LYS A 31 -1.03 8.24 11.97
N PRO A 32 -1.36 7.55 10.85
CA PRO A 32 -2.42 6.55 10.70
C PRO A 32 -1.99 5.10 11.00
N PHE A 33 -0.79 4.86 11.53
CA PHE A 33 -0.30 3.53 11.80
C PHE A 33 -1.08 2.86 12.94
N ARG A 34 -1.29 1.54 12.85
CA ARG A 34 -1.95 0.73 13.87
C ARG A 34 -1.02 -0.37 14.36
N ARG A 35 -0.86 -0.49 15.68
CA ARG A 35 -0.07 -1.56 16.27
C ARG A 35 -0.79 -2.90 16.13
N ASN A 36 -0.05 -3.95 15.75
CA ASN A 36 -0.46 -5.32 15.94
C ASN A 36 0.59 -6.05 16.80
N ASP A 37 0.23 -6.35 18.04
CA ASP A 37 1.14 -6.98 19.00
C ASP A 37 1.31 -8.50 18.82
N VAL A 38 0.42 -9.14 18.07
CA VAL A 38 0.50 -10.58 17.77
C VAL A 38 1.60 -10.85 16.77
N VAL A 39 1.63 -10.09 15.67
CA VAL A 39 2.65 -10.24 14.61
C VAL A 39 3.85 -9.31 14.80
N LYS A 40 3.89 -8.53 15.88
CA LYS A 40 4.98 -7.59 16.22
C LYS A 40 5.30 -6.62 15.08
N ALA A 41 4.26 -5.91 14.62
CA ALA A 41 4.40 -4.96 13.52
C ALA A 41 3.46 -3.75 13.67
N TRP A 42 3.82 -2.66 13.00
CA TRP A 42 2.94 -1.52 12.76
C TRP A 42 2.36 -1.62 11.36
N PHE A 43 1.05 -1.45 11.23
CA PHE A 43 0.33 -1.56 9.98
C PHE A 43 -0.10 -0.21 9.46
N LEU A 44 0.11 -0.01 8.16
CA LEU A 44 -0.46 1.08 7.39
C LEU A 44 -1.29 0.45 6.27
N SER A 45 -2.62 0.53 6.41
CA SER A 45 -3.53 -0.13 5.49
C SER A 45 -4.69 0.76 5.08
N GLU A 46 -5.22 0.48 3.90
CA GLU A 46 -6.38 1.19 3.37
C GLU A 46 -7.19 0.23 2.50
N TRP A 47 -8.52 0.34 2.61
CA TRP A 47 -9.49 -0.45 1.85
C TRP A 47 -10.05 0.39 0.69
N VAL A 48 -10.42 -0.28 -0.39
CA VAL A 48 -10.86 0.29 -1.67
C VAL A 48 -12.06 -0.50 -2.19
N GLY A 49 -13.17 0.20 -2.39
CA GLY A 49 -14.40 -0.33 -2.94
C GLY A 49 -15.56 0.59 -2.62
N ASP A 50 -16.75 0.21 -3.04
CA ASP A 50 -18.01 0.92 -2.76
C ASP A 50 -18.89 0.20 -1.71
N GLU A 51 -20.15 0.62 -1.59
CA GLU A 51 -21.08 -0.01 -0.63
C GLU A 51 -21.44 -1.45 -1.02
N GLU A 52 -21.50 -1.78 -2.31
CA GLU A 52 -21.72 -3.16 -2.75
C GLU A 52 -20.49 -4.01 -2.45
N ASP A 53 -19.29 -3.52 -2.74
CA ASP A 53 -18.03 -4.20 -2.41
C ASP A 53 -17.93 -4.49 -0.91
N ARG A 54 -18.37 -3.54 -0.07
CA ARG A 54 -18.39 -3.73 1.39
C ARG A 54 -19.43 -4.77 1.82
N LYS A 55 -20.58 -4.82 1.15
CA LYS A 55 -21.65 -5.79 1.46
C LYS A 55 -21.20 -7.23 1.18
N TYR A 56 -20.42 -7.42 0.13
CA TYR A 56 -19.96 -8.74 -0.32
C TYR A 56 -18.50 -9.06 0.05
N ASP A 57 -17.82 -8.14 0.74
CA ASP A 57 -16.38 -8.22 1.08
C ASP A 57 -15.47 -8.44 -0.14
N THR A 58 -15.85 -7.88 -1.29
CA THR A 58 -15.13 -8.00 -2.57
C THR A 58 -14.17 -6.84 -2.83
N GLY A 59 -14.05 -5.91 -1.88
CA GLY A 59 -13.17 -4.76 -2.00
C GLY A 59 -11.68 -5.12 -2.00
N ASN A 60 -10.91 -4.25 -2.64
CA ASN A 60 -9.46 -4.34 -2.69
C ASN A 60 -8.85 -3.69 -1.44
N TRP A 61 -7.67 -4.11 -1.00
CA TRP A 61 -6.96 -3.39 0.06
C TRP A 61 -5.45 -3.60 -0.05
N TYR A 62 -4.70 -2.68 0.55
CA TYR A 62 -3.27 -2.87 0.78
C TYR A 62 -2.94 -2.76 2.26
N GLN A 63 -1.86 -3.42 2.66
CA GLN A 63 -1.22 -3.25 3.96
C GLN A 63 0.30 -3.23 3.78
N ILE A 64 0.91 -2.18 4.32
CA ILE A 64 2.34 -2.12 4.56
C ILE A 64 2.56 -2.47 6.03
N SER A 65 3.35 -3.51 6.28
CA SER A 65 3.70 -3.96 7.62
C SER A 65 5.14 -3.57 7.93
N PHE A 66 5.35 -2.79 8.97
CA PHE A 66 6.66 -2.42 9.49
C PHE A 66 6.94 -3.28 10.73
N CYS A 67 7.70 -4.35 10.54
CA CYS A 67 7.98 -5.33 11.60
C CYS A 67 8.98 -4.76 12.62
N ASP A 68 8.87 -5.20 13.87
CA ASP A 68 9.83 -4.82 14.93
C ASP A 68 11.26 -5.23 14.57
N SER A 69 11.42 -6.33 13.81
CA SER A 69 12.68 -6.80 13.24
C SER A 69 13.34 -5.81 12.25
N GLY A 70 12.60 -4.80 11.77
CA GLY A 70 13.03 -3.88 10.71
C GLY A 70 12.63 -4.29 9.30
N GLU A 71 12.10 -5.49 9.12
CA GLU A 71 11.55 -5.94 7.84
C GLU A 71 10.28 -5.16 7.47
N ILE A 72 10.13 -4.80 6.19
CA ILE A 72 8.92 -4.16 5.66
C ILE A 72 8.27 -5.12 4.66
N LYS A 73 6.95 -5.35 4.81
CA LYS A 73 6.17 -6.23 3.91
C LYS A 73 5.03 -5.48 3.27
N LEU A 74 4.83 -5.68 1.97
CA LEU A 74 3.68 -5.19 1.24
C LEU A 74 2.77 -6.36 0.87
N LEU A 75 1.50 -6.24 1.26
CA LEU A 75 0.41 -7.08 0.82
C LEU A 75 -0.63 -6.21 0.10
N CYS A 76 -1.06 -6.66 -1.07
CA CYS A 76 -2.17 -6.08 -1.83
C CYS A 76 -3.15 -7.20 -2.16
N THR A 77 -4.45 -6.90 -2.17
CA THR A 77 -5.52 -7.81 -2.54
C THR A 77 -6.40 -7.16 -3.61
N CYS A 78 -6.99 -7.98 -4.47
CA CYS A 78 -7.89 -7.55 -5.54
C CYS A 78 -9.00 -8.59 -5.74
N MET A 79 -10.27 -8.18 -5.74
CA MET A 79 -11.43 -8.99 -6.17
C MET A 79 -11.32 -10.47 -5.72
N GLU A 80 -11.25 -10.70 -4.40
CA GLU A 80 -11.10 -12.02 -3.74
C GLU A 80 -9.71 -12.70 -3.88
N MET A 81 -8.81 -12.22 -4.74
CA MET A 81 -7.43 -12.70 -4.77
C MET A 81 -6.68 -12.26 -3.51
N LEU A 82 -6.19 -13.27 -2.77
CA LEU A 82 -5.35 -13.08 -1.59
C LEU A 82 -4.03 -12.35 -1.88
N SER A 83 -3.59 -12.27 -3.15
CA SER A 83 -2.40 -11.51 -3.54
C SER A 83 -2.51 -10.89 -4.92
N TYR A 84 -2.50 -9.56 -4.97
CA TYR A 84 -2.39 -8.75 -6.19
C TYR A 84 -0.93 -8.29 -6.38
N ASN A 85 -0.20 -8.96 -7.27
CA ASN A 85 1.26 -8.81 -7.43
C ASN A 85 1.64 -8.07 -8.73
N PHE A 86 1.26 -6.80 -8.85
CA PHE A 86 1.62 -5.97 -10.00
C PHE A 86 3.06 -5.46 -9.94
N LYS A 87 3.73 -5.37 -11.10
CA LYS A 87 5.18 -5.08 -11.19
C LYS A 87 5.49 -3.60 -11.26
N THR A 88 4.62 -2.83 -11.91
CA THR A 88 4.80 -1.40 -12.13
C THR A 88 3.50 -0.66 -11.93
N PHE A 89 3.55 0.53 -11.33
CA PHE A 89 2.36 1.36 -11.20
C PHE A 89 1.82 1.77 -12.57
N PHE A 90 0.50 1.64 -12.71
CA PHE A 90 -0.32 2.08 -13.82
C PHE A 90 -0.04 1.39 -15.15
N ASN A 91 0.51 0.18 -15.12
CA ASN A 91 0.56 -0.69 -16.29
C ASN A 91 -0.86 -1.15 -16.66
N PRO A 92 -1.41 -0.75 -17.82
CA PRO A 92 -2.79 -1.08 -18.18
C PRO A 92 -3.07 -2.58 -18.27
N ASN A 93 -2.05 -3.40 -18.53
CA ASN A 93 -2.18 -4.87 -18.64
C ASN A 93 -2.30 -5.57 -17.27
N GLU A 94 -2.04 -4.84 -16.18
CA GLU A 94 -2.11 -5.36 -14.81
C GLU A 94 -3.33 -4.81 -14.05
N ILE A 95 -4.20 -4.05 -14.72
CA ILE A 95 -5.38 -3.41 -14.12
C ILE A 95 -6.60 -3.93 -14.87
N ASP A 96 -7.47 -4.63 -14.16
CA ASP A 96 -8.68 -5.22 -14.74
C ASP A 96 -9.91 -4.36 -14.39
N HIS A 97 -9.98 -3.92 -13.13
CA HIS A 97 -11.09 -3.12 -12.60
C HIS A 97 -10.66 -1.73 -12.14
N GLU A 98 -11.63 -0.80 -12.04
CA GLU A 98 -11.38 0.55 -11.54
C GLU A 98 -10.85 0.56 -10.09
N ASN A 99 -11.26 -0.42 -9.27
CA ASN A 99 -10.75 -0.60 -7.91
C ASN A 99 -9.25 -0.96 -7.89
N ASP A 100 -8.72 -1.61 -8.92
CA ASP A 100 -7.28 -1.89 -9.04
C ASP A 100 -6.52 -0.60 -9.26
N LEU A 101 -7.02 0.24 -10.17
CA LEU A 101 -6.44 1.56 -10.43
C LEU A 101 -6.47 2.42 -9.17
N ILE A 102 -7.59 2.45 -8.44
CA ILE A 102 -7.72 3.23 -7.20
C ILE A 102 -6.77 2.68 -6.11
N LEU A 103 -6.62 1.36 -5.98
CA LEU A 103 -5.67 0.76 -5.05
C LEU A 103 -4.24 1.17 -5.39
N GLN A 104 -3.85 1.09 -6.67
CA GLN A 104 -2.52 1.50 -7.10
C GLN A 104 -2.25 2.98 -6.82
N GLU A 105 -3.24 3.85 -7.05
CA GLU A 105 -3.15 5.28 -6.74
C GLU A 105 -2.96 5.54 -5.24
N LYS A 106 -3.76 4.89 -4.39
CA LYS A 106 -3.67 5.06 -2.94
C LYS A 106 -2.36 4.53 -2.39
N LEU A 107 -1.92 3.35 -2.85
CA LEU A 107 -0.62 2.81 -2.45
C LEU A 107 0.50 3.76 -2.86
N LEU A 108 0.55 4.18 -4.12
CA LEU A 108 1.61 5.09 -4.60
C LEU A 108 1.60 6.43 -3.85
N ASN A 109 0.42 6.98 -3.59
CA ASN A 109 0.30 8.22 -2.81
C ASN A 109 0.84 8.01 -1.39
N ARG A 110 0.60 6.84 -0.80
CA ARG A 110 1.13 6.50 0.53
C ARG A 110 2.63 6.31 0.54
N LEU A 111 3.19 5.66 -0.49
CA LEU A 111 4.64 5.52 -0.65
C LEU A 111 5.32 6.88 -0.83
N ASN A 112 4.76 7.76 -1.67
CA ASN A 112 5.25 9.13 -1.81
C ASN A 112 5.25 9.85 -0.46
N TRP A 113 4.14 9.78 0.29
CA TRP A 113 4.03 10.40 1.61
C TRP A 113 5.05 9.87 2.62
N LEU A 114 5.29 8.55 2.66
CA LEU A 114 6.29 7.94 3.55
C LEU A 114 7.71 8.48 3.28
N ILE A 115 8.04 8.73 2.01
CA ILE A 115 9.33 9.31 1.60
C ILE A 115 9.36 10.82 1.89
N ASP A 116 8.31 11.55 1.49
CA ASP A 116 8.18 13.01 1.69
C ASP A 116 8.33 13.38 3.18
N GLU A 117 7.70 12.62 4.08
CA GLU A 117 7.78 12.81 5.54
C GLU A 117 9.02 12.20 6.19
N ARG A 118 9.96 11.64 5.40
CA ARG A 118 11.19 11.00 5.89
C ARG A 118 10.95 9.88 6.91
N ILE A 119 9.86 9.13 6.75
CA ILE A 119 9.57 7.95 7.56
C ILE A 119 10.40 6.77 7.07
N VAL A 120 10.57 6.68 5.75
CA VAL A 120 11.38 5.65 5.09
C VAL A 120 12.31 6.26 4.05
N ARG A 121 13.35 5.50 3.70
CA ARG A 121 14.18 5.71 2.51
C ARG A 121 14.07 4.49 1.60
N ILE A 122 13.62 4.70 0.37
CA ILE A 122 13.59 3.71 -0.72
C ILE A 122 14.71 4.02 -1.70
#